data_AF-A0A813M1Q0-F1
#
_entry.id   AF-A0A813M1Q0-F1
#
_cell.length_a   1.000
_cell.length_b   1.000
_cell.length_c   1.000
_cell.angle_alpha   90.00
_cell.angle_beta   90.00
_cell.angle_gamma   90.00
#
_symmetry.space_group_name_H-M   'P 1'
#
loop_
_entity.id
_entity.type
_entity.pdbx_description
1 polymer ?
#
loop_
_entity_poly.entity_id
_entity_poly.type
_entity_poly.pdbx_seq_one_letter_code
_entity_poly.pdbx_strand_id
1 'polypeptide(L)'
;MNPKFNWKRAFEIIVYKGKVYDIDGGYYDAVKLNKLLAITKKFIELKPLAIKVRLASINYDLKNQWSNEAREFFLQKADKSKFFKSSVRKFNIESNVYEIELSEISIGSVNQLMINAGLAMKGTF
;
A
#
# COMPACT_ATOMS: atom_id res chain seq x y z
N MET A 1 -10.95 -33.37 -1.25
CA MET A 1 -10.75 -32.03 -1.87
C MET A 1 -9.40 -31.52 -1.40
N ASN A 2 -8.46 -31.27 -2.32
CA ASN A 2 -7.14 -30.76 -1.97
C ASN A 2 -7.29 -29.27 -1.60
N PRO A 3 -6.85 -28.77 -0.43
CA PRO A 3 -6.92 -27.35 -0.12
C PRO A 3 -6.19 -26.60 -1.24
N LYS A 4 -6.90 -25.73 -1.97
CA LYS A 4 -6.32 -24.94 -3.04
C LYS A 4 -5.18 -24.11 -2.45
N PHE A 5 -3.94 -24.54 -2.69
CA PHE A 5 -2.77 -23.70 -2.42
C PHE A 5 -2.89 -22.47 -3.33
N ASN A 6 -3.14 -21.31 -2.72
CA ASN A 6 -3.23 -20.05 -3.44
C ASN A 6 -1.81 -19.47 -3.59
N TRP A 7 -1.16 -19.78 -4.70
CA TRP A 7 0.17 -19.28 -5.03
C TRP A 7 0.11 -17.78 -5.35
N LYS A 8 1.06 -17.01 -4.80
CA LYS A 8 1.19 -15.57 -5.02
C LYS A 8 2.52 -15.27 -5.70
N ARG A 9 2.58 -14.16 -6.45
CA ARG A 9 3.83 -13.66 -7.01
C ARG A 9 4.56 -12.87 -5.94
N ALA A 10 5.87 -13.04 -5.85
CA ALA A 10 6.68 -12.31 -4.89
C ALA A 10 8.02 -11.88 -5.48
N PHE A 11 8.58 -10.80 -4.93
CA PHE A 11 9.91 -10.28 -5.22
C PHE A 11 10.68 -10.11 -3.89
N GLU A 12 11.99 -9.85 -3.94
CA GLU A 12 12.84 -9.63 -2.75
C GLU A 12 12.79 -10.77 -1.71
N ILE A 13 13.25 -11.96 -2.10
CA ILE A 13 13.37 -13.09 -1.18
C ILE A 13 14.61 -12.88 -0.31
N ILE A 14 14.42 -12.58 0.98
CA ILE A 14 15.51 -12.68 1.97
C ILE A 14 15.67 -14.17 2.30
N VAL A 15 16.46 -14.87 1.48
CA VAL A 15 16.52 -16.34 1.39
C VAL A 15 16.81 -17.02 2.72
N TYR A 16 17.61 -16.43 3.61
CA TYR A 16 17.91 -17.06 4.90
C TYR A 16 16.79 -16.91 5.96
N LYS A 17 15.85 -15.99 5.75
CA LYS A 17 14.72 -15.70 6.67
C LYS A 17 13.36 -16.11 6.11
N GLY A 18 13.29 -16.50 4.83
CA GLY A 18 12.02 -16.81 4.17
C GLY A 18 11.09 -15.61 4.05
N LYS A 19 11.60 -14.38 4.17
CA LYS A 19 10.80 -13.17 4.02
C LYS A 19 10.65 -12.84 2.55
N VAL A 20 9.42 -12.63 2.10
CA VAL A 20 9.07 -12.35 0.70
C VAL A 20 8.17 -11.12 0.61
N TYR A 21 8.27 -10.34 -0.47
CA TYR A 21 7.34 -9.23 -0.74
C TYR A 21 6.30 -9.66 -1.78
N ASP A 22 5.02 -9.69 -1.40
CA ASP A 22 3.91 -9.92 -2.32
C ASP A 22 3.75 -8.70 -3.24
N ILE A 23 4.11 -8.86 -4.52
CA ILE A 23 4.11 -7.75 -5.49
C ILE A 23 2.72 -7.33 -5.95
N ASP A 24 1.70 -8.15 -5.67
CA ASP A 24 0.32 -7.89 -6.06
C ASP A 24 -0.51 -7.40 -4.87
N GLY A 25 -0.11 -7.79 -3.65
CA GLY A 25 -0.73 -7.35 -2.40
C GLY A 25 -0.03 -6.17 -1.71
N GLY A 26 1.25 -5.94 -1.99
CA GLY A 26 2.02 -4.83 -1.44
C GLY A 26 2.44 -4.98 0.03
N TYR A 27 2.66 -6.20 0.51
CA TYR A 27 3.10 -6.46 1.89
C TYR A 27 4.17 -7.56 1.96
N TYR A 28 4.95 -7.56 3.04
CA TYR A 28 5.88 -8.63 3.33
C TYR A 28 5.20 -9.77 4.08
N ASP A 29 5.58 -11.00 3.76
CA ASP A 29 5.14 -12.22 4.46
C ASP A 29 6.34 -13.11 4.80
N ALA A 30 6.17 -14.00 5.77
CA ALA A 30 7.16 -14.99 6.17
C ALA A 30 6.74 -16.38 5.67
N VAL A 31 7.54 -16.95 4.78
CA VAL A 31 7.24 -18.20 4.08
C VAL A 31 8.41 -19.17 4.22
N LYS A 32 8.12 -20.44 4.50
CA LYS A 32 9.15 -21.50 4.53
C LYS A 32 9.78 -21.67 3.15
N LEU A 33 11.10 -21.85 3.07
CA LEU A 33 11.81 -21.95 1.79
C LEU A 33 11.30 -23.08 0.89
N ASN A 34 10.87 -24.20 1.48
CA ASN A 34 10.27 -25.31 0.72
C ASN A 34 8.87 -25.02 0.16
N LYS A 35 8.32 -23.83 0.42
CA LYS A 35 7.08 -23.31 -0.18
C LYS A 35 7.36 -22.22 -1.21
N LEU A 36 8.62 -21.97 -1.56
CA LEU A 36 9.01 -21.08 -2.64
C LEU A 36 9.24 -21.89 -3.91
N LEU A 37 8.73 -21.38 -5.03
CA LEU A 37 8.95 -21.95 -6.35
C LEU A 37 9.44 -20.85 -7.29
N ALA A 38 10.27 -21.22 -8.26
CA ALA A 38 10.65 -20.32 -9.34
C ALA A 38 9.39 -19.90 -10.13
N ILE A 39 9.25 -18.60 -10.35
CA ILE A 39 8.14 -18.06 -11.13
C ILE A 39 8.33 -18.40 -12.62
N THR A 40 7.28 -18.88 -13.27
CA THR A 40 7.32 -19.18 -14.71
C THR A 40 7.12 -17.90 -15.54
N LYS A 41 7.75 -17.83 -16.72
CA LYS A 41 7.79 -16.63 -17.57
C LYS A 41 6.42 -15.99 -17.82
N LYS A 42 5.38 -16.80 -18.06
CA LYS A 42 4.00 -16.33 -18.28
C LYS A 42 3.43 -15.48 -17.14
N PHE A 43 3.90 -15.69 -15.90
CA PHE A 43 3.45 -14.91 -14.74
C PHE A 43 4.33 -13.68 -14.47
N ILE A 44 5.51 -13.59 -15.10
CA ILE A 44 6.40 -12.42 -15.03
C ILE A 44 5.92 -11.32 -15.99
N GLU A 45 5.32 -11.71 -17.12
CA GLU A 45 4.84 -10.78 -18.16
C GLU A 45 3.76 -9.81 -17.67
N LEU A 46 2.98 -10.20 -16.66
CA LEU A 46 2.04 -9.32 -15.99
C LEU A 46 2.80 -8.32 -15.08
N LYS A 47 2.52 -7.02 -15.20
CA LYS A 47 3.11 -6.02 -14.30
C LYS A 47 2.66 -6.25 -12.84
N PRO A 48 3.45 -5.85 -11.83
CA PRO A 48 3.02 -5.83 -10.43
C PRO A 48 1.69 -5.08 -10.28
N LEU A 49 0.74 -5.65 -9.53
CA LEU A 49 -0.58 -5.06 -9.37
C LEU A 49 -0.65 -4.06 -8.21
N ALA A 50 0.20 -4.21 -7.19
CA ALA A 50 0.28 -3.24 -6.11
C ALA A 50 1.12 -2.04 -6.56
N ILE A 51 0.52 -0.84 -6.46
CA ILE A 51 1.19 0.42 -6.77
C ILE A 51 1.46 1.16 -5.47
N LYS A 52 2.72 1.55 -5.25
CA LYS A 52 3.10 2.36 -4.09
C LYS A 52 2.64 3.80 -4.28
N VAL A 53 1.91 4.31 -3.31
CA VAL A 53 1.32 5.65 -3.34
C VAL A 53 1.47 6.36 -2.00
N ARG A 54 1.30 7.68 -1.99
CA ARG A 54 1.22 8.54 -0.82
C ARG A 54 -0.04 9.41 -0.92
N LEU A 55 -0.69 9.71 0.20
CA LEU A 55 -1.75 10.72 0.21
C LEU A 55 -1.15 12.11 -0.12
N ALA A 56 -1.70 12.75 -1.14
CA ALA A 56 -1.30 14.09 -1.59
C ALA A 56 -1.70 15.16 -0.58
N SER A 57 -0.92 16.26 -0.56
CA SER A 57 -1.24 17.48 0.18
C SER A 57 -1.47 17.29 1.68
N ILE A 58 -0.89 16.24 2.27
CA ILE A 58 -0.90 16.05 3.72
C ILE A 58 0.52 15.76 4.21
N ASN A 59 0.86 16.32 5.36
CA ASN A 59 2.09 16.05 6.09
C ASN A 59 1.75 15.41 7.44
N TYR A 60 2.63 14.54 7.92
CA TYR A 60 2.60 14.01 9.28
C TYR A 60 3.21 15.03 10.27
N ASP A 61 3.39 14.64 11.53
CA ASP A 61 3.90 15.54 12.58
C ASP A 61 5.28 16.17 12.29
N LEU A 62 5.70 17.12 13.14
CA LEU A 62 6.98 17.82 13.03
C LEU A 62 8.22 16.89 13.06
N LYS A 63 8.08 15.64 13.51
CA LYS A 63 9.18 14.65 13.60
C LYS A 63 9.26 13.74 12.38
N ASN A 64 8.47 14.06 11.37
CA ASN A 64 8.36 13.31 10.16
C ASN A 64 7.78 11.88 10.32
N GLN A 65 6.91 11.64 11.31
CA GLN A 65 6.37 10.29 11.56
C GLN A 65 4.85 10.30 11.79
N TRP A 66 4.18 9.27 11.25
CA TRP A 66 2.77 9.03 11.56
C TRP A 66 2.62 8.47 12.97
N SER A 67 1.78 9.09 13.79
CA SER A 67 1.35 8.53 15.08
C SER A 67 0.57 7.21 14.86
N ASN A 68 0.50 6.38 15.90
CA ASN A 68 -0.30 5.15 15.85
C ASN A 68 -1.79 5.46 15.62
N GLU A 69 -2.30 6.50 16.29
CA GLU A 69 -3.67 6.97 16.11
C GLU A 69 -3.97 7.38 14.66
N ALA A 70 -3.06 8.12 14.02
CA ALA A 70 -3.22 8.50 12.61
C ALA A 70 -3.24 7.27 11.69
N ARG A 71 -2.41 6.26 11.97
CA ARG A 71 -2.38 5.00 11.21
C ARG A 71 -3.67 4.21 11.38
N GLU A 72 -4.16 4.07 12.61
CA GLU A 72 -5.40 3.36 12.92
C GLU A 72 -6.62 4.04 12.30
N PHE A 73 -6.69 5.37 12.41
CA PHE A 73 -7.74 6.15 11.76
C PHE A 73 -7.70 5.97 10.24
N PHE A 74 -6.52 6.05 9.61
CA PHE A 74 -6.38 5.78 8.18
C PHE A 74 -6.88 4.38 7.83
N LEU A 75 -6.48 3.34 8.55
CA LEU A 75 -6.91 1.96 8.29
C LEU A 75 -8.42 1.76 8.46
N GLN A 76 -9.04 2.50 9.38
CA GLN A 76 -10.50 2.50 9.56
C GLN A 76 -11.22 3.18 8.38
N LYS A 77 -10.69 4.31 7.88
CA LYS A 77 -11.33 5.06 6.79
C LYS A 77 -11.03 4.47 5.42
N ALA A 78 -9.82 3.96 5.19
CA ALA A 78 -9.37 3.31 3.97
C ALA A 78 -9.48 1.78 4.09
N ASP A 79 -10.68 1.30 4.41
CA ASP A 79 -10.98 -0.12 4.56
C ASP A 79 -10.70 -0.89 3.27
N LYS A 80 -9.84 -1.91 3.36
CA LYS A 80 -9.43 -2.75 2.22
C LYS A 80 -10.58 -3.52 1.56
N SER A 81 -11.73 -3.65 2.23
CA SER A 81 -12.92 -4.30 1.66
C SER A 81 -13.73 -3.38 0.73
N LYS A 82 -13.40 -2.09 0.67
CA LYS A 82 -14.13 -1.09 -0.10
C LYS A 82 -13.36 -0.64 -1.35
N PHE A 83 -14.11 -0.13 -2.32
CA PHE A 83 -13.56 0.50 -3.51
C PHE A 83 -13.45 2.01 -3.31
N PHE A 84 -12.27 2.55 -3.60
CA PHE A 84 -12.01 3.99 -3.55
C PHE A 84 -11.75 4.52 -4.95
N LYS A 85 -12.20 5.73 -5.21
CA LYS A 85 -11.73 6.53 -6.33
C LYS A 85 -10.40 7.16 -5.93
N SER A 86 -9.44 7.13 -6.85
CA SER A 86 -8.14 7.78 -6.69
C SER A 86 -7.92 8.76 -7.84
N SER A 87 -7.28 9.88 -7.54
CA SER A 87 -6.77 10.80 -8.55
C SER A 87 -5.30 11.12 -8.27
N VAL A 88 -4.46 10.99 -9.29
CA VAL A 88 -3.03 11.33 -9.19
C VAL A 88 -2.89 12.85 -9.23
N ARG A 89 -2.21 13.40 -8.24
CA ARG A 89 -1.91 14.84 -8.15
C ARG A 89 -0.48 15.14 -8.57
N LYS A 90 0.47 14.27 -8.22
CA LYS A 90 1.90 14.44 -8.51
C LYS A 90 2.57 13.07 -8.61
N PHE A 91 3.66 12.98 -9.38
CA PHE A 91 4.56 11.84 -9.35
C PHE A 91 5.94 12.33 -8.89
N ASN A 92 6.44 11.75 -7.81
CA ASN A 92 7.77 12.05 -7.29
C ASN A 92 8.78 11.07 -7.91
N ILE A 93 9.61 11.59 -8.82
CA ILE A 93 10.59 10.79 -9.58
C ILE A 93 11.65 10.18 -8.67
N GLU A 94 12.15 10.94 -7.69
CA GLU A 94 13.22 10.51 -6.78
C GLU A 94 12.82 9.30 -5.92
N SER A 95 11.59 9.32 -5.42
CA SER A 95 11.04 8.24 -4.59
C SER A 95 10.26 7.18 -5.37
N ASN A 96 9.99 7.43 -6.67
CA ASN A 96 9.14 6.62 -7.52
C ASN A 96 7.74 6.36 -6.90
N VAL A 97 7.11 7.41 -6.36
CA VAL A 97 5.81 7.33 -5.67
C VAL A 97 4.83 8.32 -6.28
N TYR A 98 3.60 7.84 -6.52
CA TYR A 98 2.47 8.72 -6.87
C TYR A 98 1.86 9.33 -5.62
N GLU A 99 1.60 10.62 -5.67
CA GLU A 99 0.81 11.33 -4.69
C GLU A 99 -0.63 11.41 -5.16
N ILE A 100 -1.56 10.90 -4.35
CA ILE A 100 -2.95 10.70 -4.72
C ILE A 100 -3.92 11.38 -3.75
N GLU A 101 -5.06 11.80 -4.28
CA GLU A 101 -6.23 12.02 -3.46
C GLU A 101 -7.13 10.79 -3.51
N LEU A 102 -7.52 10.31 -2.33
CA LEU A 102 -8.30 9.08 -2.17
C LEU A 102 -9.68 9.43 -1.62
N SER A 103 -10.74 8.97 -2.28
CA SER A 103 -12.12 9.22 -1.85
C SER A 103 -13.05 8.03 -2.04
N GLU A 104 -14.06 7.94 -1.19
CA GLU A 104 -15.15 6.98 -1.30
C GLU A 104 -16.47 7.72 -1.13
N ILE A 105 -17.53 7.28 -1.82
CA ILE A 105 -18.79 8.01 -1.98
C ILE A 105 -19.41 8.35 -0.63
N SER A 106 -19.42 7.41 0.33
CA SER A 106 -20.10 7.59 1.61
C SER A 106 -19.34 8.43 2.63
N ILE A 107 -18.00 8.47 2.56
CA ILE A 107 -17.16 9.18 3.55
C ILE A 107 -16.42 10.39 2.99
N GLY A 108 -16.40 10.58 1.68
CA GLY A 108 -15.67 11.66 1.02
C GLY A 108 -14.16 11.41 0.94
N SER A 109 -13.37 12.48 1.01
CA SER A 109 -11.91 12.46 0.86
C SER A 109 -11.21 11.99 2.13
N VAL A 110 -10.46 10.90 2.04
CA VAL A 110 -9.65 10.37 3.15
C VAL A 110 -8.59 11.39 3.57
N ASN A 111 -7.99 12.10 2.62
CA ASN A 111 -7.01 13.16 2.89
C ASN A 111 -7.62 14.24 3.81
N GLN A 112 -8.83 14.70 3.50
CA GLN A 112 -9.50 15.73 4.28
C GLN A 112 -9.97 15.22 5.65
N LEU A 113 -10.41 13.95 5.74
CA LEU A 113 -10.76 13.32 7.01
C LEU A 113 -9.57 13.27 7.97
N MET A 114 -8.36 12.95 7.47
CA MET A 114 -7.13 12.96 8.27
C MET A 114 -6.82 14.37 8.82
N ILE A 115 -6.98 15.41 7.98
CA ILE A 115 -6.76 16.81 8.40
C ILE A 115 -7.81 17.25 9.42
N ASN A 116 -9.09 16.97 9.17
CA ASN A 116 -10.20 17.39 10.03
C ASN A 116 -10.12 16.72 11.42
N ALA A 117 -9.59 15.50 11.48
CA ALA A 117 -9.34 14.80 12.74
C ALA A 117 -8.11 15.34 13.51
N GLY A 118 -7.37 16.31 12.95
CA GLY A 118 -6.11 16.79 13.52
C GLY A 118 -4.96 15.78 13.44
N LEU A 119 -5.13 14.71 12.66
CA LEU A 119 -4.17 13.60 12.53
C LEU A 119 -3.20 13.80 11.37
N ALA A 120 -3.40 14.84 10.56
CA ALA A 120 -2.49 15.30 9.52
C ALA A 120 -2.55 16.83 9.38
N MET A 121 -1.47 17.42 8.89
CA MET A 121 -1.43 18.84 8.51
C MET A 121 -1.61 18.99 7.01
N LYS A 122 -2.26 20.07 6.58
CA LYS A 122 -2.34 20.41 5.17
C LYS A 122 -0.94 20.72 4.63
N GLY A 123 -0.50 19.96 3.64
CA GLY A 123 0.74 20.19 2.90
C GLY A 123 0.49 20.99 1.63
N THR A 124 1.51 21.69 1.15
CA THR A 124 1.55 22.33 -0.18
C THR A 124 2.27 21.43 -1.19
N PHE A 125 2.02 21.63 -2.48
CA PHE A 125 2.61 20.85 -3.58
C PHE A 125 4.07 21.19 -3.86
#